data_AF-A0A6C0JQP4-F1
#
_entry.id   AF-A0A6C0JQP4-F1
#
_cell.length_a   1.000
_cell.length_b   1.000
_cell.length_c   1.000
_cell.angle_alpha   90.00
_cell.angle_beta   90.00
_cell.angle_gamma   90.00
#
_symmetry.space_group_name_H-M   'P 1'
#
loop_
_entity.id
_entity.type
_entity.pdbx_description
1 polymer ?
#
loop_
_entity_poly.entity_id
_entity_poly.type
_entity_poly.pdbx_seq_one_letter_code
_entity_poly.pdbx_strand_id
1 'polypeptide(L)' 'MSDIMNYLFGPIGEEYCLWFYILSIFNFVYLVLFLIPAIYIGITKKVSGMYWIKVFAASLYVFAFYFQNRLLHNMCVVKK' A
#
# COMPACT_ATOMS: atom_id res chain seq x y z
N MET A 1 -14.32 -17.40 -20.98
CA MET A 1 -14.58 -16.15 -20.22
C MET A 1 -14.72 -16.39 -18.72
N SER A 2 -15.27 -17.53 -18.27
CA SER A 2 -15.36 -17.95 -16.87
C SER A 2 -14.03 -18.34 -16.23
N ASP A 3 -13.11 -18.98 -16.96
CA ASP A 3 -11.82 -19.43 -16.42
C ASP A 3 -10.88 -18.31 -15.99
N ILE A 4 -10.85 -17.20 -16.73
CA ILE A 4 -9.98 -16.06 -16.41
C ILE A 4 -10.45 -15.38 -15.12
N MET A 5 -11.77 -15.24 -14.95
CA MET A 5 -12.36 -14.71 -13.71
C MET A 5 -12.08 -15.63 -12.52
N ASN A 6 -12.14 -16.95 -12.69
CA ASN A 6 -11.80 -17.90 -11.63
C ASN A 6 -10.30 -18.01 -11.35
N TYR A 7 -9.43 -17.66 -12.31
CA TYR A 7 -7.98 -17.60 -12.08
C TYR A 7 -7.56 -16.30 -11.39
N LEU A 8 -8.19 -15.18 -11.75
CA LEU A 8 -7.90 -13.86 -11.17
C LEU A 8 -8.58 -13.61 -9.82
N PHE A 9 -9.82 -14.10 -9.66
CA PHE A 9 -10.63 -13.98 -8.43
C PHE A 9 -10.83 -15.32 -7.72
N GLY A 10 -10.09 -16.35 -8.12
CA GLY A 10 -10.08 -17.65 -7.45
C GLY A 10 -9.57 -17.56 -6.03
N PRO A 11 -9.82 -18.60 -5.21
CA PRO A 11 -9.30 -18.66 -3.85
C PRO A 11 -7.77 -18.52 -3.88
N ILE A 12 -7.30 -17.43 -3.27
CA ILE A 12 -5.88 -17.10 -3.19
C ILE A 12 -5.13 -18.28 -2.58
N GLY A 13 -4.21 -18.87 -3.35
CA GLY A 13 -3.36 -19.97 -2.90
C GLY A 13 -2.47 -19.53 -1.73
N GLU A 14 -2.21 -20.43 -0.78
CA GLU A 14 -1.43 -20.13 0.44
C GLU A 14 -0.03 -19.58 0.13
N GLU A 15 0.54 -19.95 -1.01
CA GLU A 15 1.85 -19.49 -1.51
C GLU A 15 1.93 -17.97 -1.71
N TYR A 16 0.81 -17.31 -2.02
CA TYR A 16 0.77 -15.86 -2.21
C TYR A 16 0.69 -15.07 -0.89
N CYS A 17 0.42 -15.74 0.23
CA CYS A 17 0.25 -15.09 1.53
C CYS A 17 1.55 -14.42 2.02
N LEU A 18 2.69 -15.06 1.79
CA LEU A 18 4.01 -14.49 2.08
C LEU A 18 4.34 -13.33 1.13
N TRP A 19 3.93 -13.44 -0.13
CA TRP A 19 4.11 -12.38 -1.12
C TRP A 19 3.36 -11.10 -0.73
N PHE A 20 2.09 -11.20 -0.31
CA PHE A 20 1.32 -10.05 0.18
C PHE A 20 1.91 -9.44 1.46
N TYR A 21 2.50 -10.27 2.33
CA TYR A 21 3.20 -9.78 3.52
C TYR A 21 4.45 -8.96 3.15
N ILE A 22 5.28 -9.47 2.23
CA ILE A 22 6.46 -8.77 1.73
C ILE A 22 6.04 -7.45 1.06
N LEU A 23 4.98 -7.45 0.25
CA LEU A 23 4.45 -6.22 -0.35
C LEU A 23 3.98 -5.23 0.71
N SER A 24 3.32 -5.69 1.77
CA SER A 24 2.89 -4.81 2.87
C SER A 24 4.08 -4.12 3.53
N ILE A 25 5.15 -4.86 3.83
CA ILE A 25 6.40 -4.31 4.38
C ILE A 25 7.02 -3.33 3.38
N PHE A 26 7.11 -3.68 2.11
CA PHE A 26 7.69 -2.83 1.08
C PHE A 26 6.95 -1.49 0.97
N ASN A 27 5.62 -1.52 0.97
CA ASN A 27 4.81 -0.30 0.93
C ASN A 27 4.96 0.56 2.18
N PHE A 28 5.10 -0.08 3.35
CA PHE A 28 5.38 0.65 4.58
C PHE A 28 6.74 1.36 4.51
N VAL A 29 7.78 0.68 4.03
CA VAL A 29 9.11 1.27 3.82
C VAL A 29 9.05 2.41 2.81
N TYR A 30 8.33 2.22 1.69
CA TYR A 30 8.13 3.25 0.67
C TYR A 30 7.41 4.48 1.23
N LEU A 31 6.39 4.29 2.07
CA LEU A 31 5.66 5.37 2.74
C LEU A 31 6.60 6.21 3.60
N VAL A 32 7.48 5.58 4.38
CA VAL A 32 8.49 6.28 5.20
C VAL A 32 9.48 7.03 4.33
N LEU A 33 10.00 6.39 3.28
CA LEU A 33 10.90 6.99 2.29
C LEU A 33 10.29 8.18 1.55
N PHE A 34 8.96 8.21 1.38
CA PHE A 34 8.24 9.31 0.78
C PHE A 34 7.96 10.45 1.78
N LEU A 35 7.55 10.12 3.01
CA LEU A 35 7.18 11.11 4.02
C LEU A 35 8.37 11.95 4.50
N ILE A 36 9.53 11.34 4.75
CA ILE A 36 10.72 12.05 5.25
C ILE A 36 11.12 13.22 4.33
N PRO A 37 11.38 13.01 3.02
CA PRO A 37 11.73 14.11 2.12
C PRO A 37 10.55 15.06 1.89
N ALA A 38 9.30 14.58 1.87
CA ALA A 38 8.13 15.44 1.71
C ALA A 38 8.00 16.46 2.84
N ILE A 39 8.23 16.03 4.09
CA ILE A 39 8.22 16.92 5.26
C ILE A 39 9.44 17.87 5.23
N TYR A 40 10.62 17.37 4.89
CA TYR A 40 11.84 18.18 4.82
C TYR A 40 11.73 19.32 3.80
N ILE A 41 11.23 19.02 2.59
CA ILE A 41 10.97 20.02 1.55
C ILE A 41 9.81 20.94 1.97
N GLY A 42 8.79 20.36 2.61
CA GLY A 42 7.66 21.04 3.24
C GLY A 42 8.06 22.23 4.10
N ILE A 43 9.01 21.98 5.01
CA ILE A 43 9.48 22.97 5.99
C ILE A 43 10.51 23.92 5.37
N THR A 44 11.45 23.40 4.57
CA THR A 44 12.59 24.19 4.06
C THR A 44 12.17 25.20 2.99
N LYS A 45 11.22 24.86 2.12
CA LYS A 45 10.86 25.70 0.95
C LYS A 45 9.65 26.62 1.15
N LYS A 46 9.07 26.73 2.35
CA LYS A 46 7.82 27.49 2.61
C LYS A 46 6.78 27.25 1.50
N VAL A 47 6.49 25.98 1.25
CA VAL A 47 5.66 25.56 0.13
C VAL A 47 4.19 25.94 0.33
N SER A 48 3.53 26.28 -0.78
CA SER A 48 2.09 26.59 -0.85
C SER A 48 1.23 25.49 -0.23
N GLY A 49 0.07 25.84 0.33
CA GLY A 49 -0.92 24.88 0.87
C GLY A 49 -1.33 23.80 -0.13
N MET A 50 -1.20 24.04 -1.45
CA MET A 50 -1.43 23.04 -2.49
C MET A 50 -0.43 21.88 -2.45
N TYR A 51 0.80 22.11 -1.98
CA TYR A 51 1.80 21.06 -1.78
C TYR A 51 1.37 20.10 -0.68
N TRP A 52 0.87 20.62 0.45
CA TRP A 52 0.38 19.80 1.55
C TRP A 52 -0.81 18.92 1.15
N ILE A 53 -1.73 19.44 0.33
CA ILE A 53 -2.85 18.64 -0.21
C ILE A 53 -2.32 17.48 -1.07
N LYS A 54 -1.32 17.73 -1.92
CA LYS A 54 -0.70 16.67 -2.75
C LYS A 54 0.01 15.61 -1.90
N VAL A 55 0.77 16.03 -0.89
CA VAL A 55 1.46 15.11 0.05
C VAL A 55 0.43 14.29 0.83
N PHE A 56 -0.66 14.90 1.30
CA PHE A 56 -1.72 14.21 2.01
C PHE A 56 -2.43 13.18 1.13
N ALA A 57 -2.82 13.56 -0.10
CA ALA A 57 -3.45 12.64 -1.05
C ALA A 57 -2.54 11.46 -1.42
N ALA A 58 -1.25 11.73 -1.66
CA ALA A 58 -0.26 10.69 -1.92
C ALA A 58 -0.06 9.76 -0.72
N SER A 59 0.03 10.32 0.50
CA SER A 59 0.13 9.53 1.73
C SER A 59 -1.10 8.65 1.95
N LEU A 60 -2.30 9.17 1.65
CA LEU A 60 -3.55 8.42 1.79
C LEU A 60 -3.63 7.26 0.79
N TYR A 61 -3.14 7.47 -0.44
CA TYR A 61 -3.03 6.41 -1.45
C TYR A 61 -2.10 5.27 -1.01
N VAL A 62 -0.87 5.60 -0.58
CA VAL A 62 0.09 4.58 -0.13
C VAL A 62 -0.40 3.88 1.15
N PHE A 63 -1.07 4.61 2.04
CA PHE A 63 -1.71 4.04 3.22
C PHE A 63 -2.85 3.07 2.88
N ALA A 64 -3.72 3.43 1.94
CA ALA A 64 -4.78 2.55 1.45
C ALA A 64 -4.20 1.28 0.80
N PHE A 65 -3.10 1.41 0.06
CA PHE A 65 -2.42 0.27 -0.55
C PHE A 65 -1.77 -0.65 0.49
N TYR A 66 -1.16 -0.10 1.55
CA TYR A 66 -0.71 -0.87 2.71
C TYR A 66 -1.86 -1.62 3.38
N PHE A 67 -3.00 -0.93 3.58
CA PHE A 67 -4.19 -1.50 4.21
C PHE A 67 -4.78 -2.64 3.39
N GLN A 68 -4.86 -2.49 2.06
CA GLN A 68 -5.26 -3.57 1.15
C GLN A 68 -4.33 -4.78 1.26
N ASN A 69 -3.01 -4.60 1.21
CA ASN A 69 -2.05 -5.70 1.31
C ASN A 69 -2.13 -6.43 2.66
N ARG A 70 -2.39 -5.72 3.77
CA ARG A 70 -2.57 -6.33 5.09
C ARG A 70 -3.92 -7.05 5.22
N LEU A 71 -4.99 -6.52 4.62
CA LEU A 71 -6.29 -7.21 4.53
C LEU A 71 -6.16 -8.53 3.78
N LEU A 72 -5.51 -8.53 2.61
CA LEU A 72 -5.28 -9.75 1.84
C LEU A 72 -4.46 -10.78 2.64
N HIS A 73 -3.41 -10.34 3.31
CA HIS A 73 -2.62 -11.23 4.18
C HIS A 73 -3.48 -11.84 5.30
N ASN A 74 -4.26 -11.03 6.03
CA ASN A 74 -5.14 -11.54 7.08
C ASN A 74 -6.20 -12.52 6.54
N MET A 75 -6.76 -12.26 5.36
CA MET A 75 -7.72 -13.18 4.74
C MET A 75 -7.10 -14.51 4.33
N CYS A 76 -5.83 -14.52 3.91
CA CYS A 76 -5.08 -15.75 3.62
C CYS A 76 -4.74 -16.54 4.89
N VAL A 77 -4.36 -15.87 5.99
CA VAL A 77 -4.01 -16.56 7.25
C VAL A 77 -5.24 -17.13 7.96
N VAL A 78 -6.39 -16.44 7.89
CA VAL A 78 -7.66 -16.89 8.51
C VAL A 78 -8.32 -18.03 7.74
N LYS A 79 -7.95 -18.26 6.47
CA LYS A 79 -8.49 -19.36 5.66
C LYS A 79 -7.93 -20.74 6.01
N LYS A 80 -7.18 -20.85 7.11
CA LYS A 80 -6.57 -22.08 7.59
C LYS A 80 -7.46 -22.80 8.61
#